data_AF-A0A285Z5B0-F1
#
_entry.id   AF-A0A285Z5B0-F1
#
_cell.length_a   1.000
_cell.length_b   1.000
_cell.length_c   1.000
_cell.angle_alpha   90.00
_cell.angle_beta   90.00
_cell.angle_gamma   90.00
#
_symmetry.space_group_name_H-M   'P 1'
#
loop_
_entity.id
_entity.type
_entity.pdbx_description
1 polymer ?
#
loop_
_entity_poly.entity_id
_entity_poly.type
_entity_poly.pdbx_seq_one_letter_code
_entity_poly.pdbx_strand_id
1 'polypeptide(L)'
;MWNENARRQRDEELGCGFTWFTWDGDTLATECRDREERGGSTTHYVFEPGTFIPVTQAVISSTLELMPQPIYGEHYSIDRDPVWKHKPTPRPIDNFAWYQSDQLGTPMELTDTDGDISWRAFYKAWGARKEEESEKAINQETRNPLRFQGQYFDDETGLHYNRHRYYDPVTGRFISMDPIGFAGDLNVYTYTPNPIQWSDPLGLARVPPPAPGRPTLENTAGKFIPGPGSGHYKYWPQCNCKGYKDKGGDIWEPTDHNGTHAPHWDRQHPDGTHTPTYPVKTKGQK
;
A
#
# COMPACT_ATOMS: atom_id res chain seq x y z
N MET A 1 15.86 -25.84 -16.43
CA MET A 1 16.42 -25.74 -17.81
C MET A 1 15.40 -25.97 -18.94
N TRP A 2 14.85 -27.17 -19.21
CA TRP A 2 13.94 -27.35 -20.38
C TRP A 2 12.63 -26.53 -20.28
N ASN A 3 12.03 -26.45 -19.08
CA ASN A 3 10.82 -25.65 -18.85
C ASN A 3 11.05 -24.13 -18.84
N GLU A 4 12.26 -23.67 -18.47
CA GLU A 4 12.57 -22.23 -18.44
C GLU A 4 12.82 -21.69 -19.84
N ASN A 5 13.56 -22.44 -20.67
CA ASN A 5 13.84 -22.05 -22.04
C ASN A 5 12.57 -22.09 -22.92
N ALA A 6 11.70 -23.08 -22.73
CA ALA A 6 10.43 -23.17 -23.46
C ALA A 6 9.40 -22.11 -23.02
N ARG A 7 9.39 -21.74 -21.72
CA ARG A 7 8.61 -20.57 -21.24
C ARG A 7 9.15 -19.28 -21.84
N ARG A 8 10.46 -19.07 -21.76
CA ARG A 8 11.13 -17.91 -22.37
C ARG A 8 10.84 -17.80 -23.87
N GLN A 9 10.88 -18.91 -24.61
CA GLN A 9 10.54 -18.92 -26.03
C GLN A 9 9.07 -18.54 -26.28
N ARG A 10 8.14 -19.05 -25.47
CA ARG A 10 6.72 -18.74 -25.60
C ARG A 10 6.40 -17.30 -25.19
N ASP A 11 7.07 -16.78 -24.16
CA ASP A 11 6.97 -15.37 -23.74
C ASP A 11 7.59 -14.45 -24.81
N GLU A 12 8.67 -14.90 -25.46
CA GLU A 12 9.25 -14.26 -26.64
C GLU A 12 8.26 -14.19 -27.82
N GLU A 13 7.57 -15.30 -28.12
CA GLU A 13 6.54 -15.41 -29.17
C GLU A 13 5.28 -14.58 -28.90
N LEU A 14 4.84 -14.48 -27.64
CA LEU A 14 3.63 -13.77 -27.24
C LEU A 14 3.87 -12.28 -26.95
N GLY A 15 5.12 -11.82 -26.99
CA GLY A 15 5.48 -10.45 -26.60
C GLY A 15 5.25 -10.16 -25.12
N CYS A 16 5.12 -11.18 -24.28
CA CYS A 16 4.93 -11.02 -22.84
C CYS A 16 6.25 -10.60 -22.20
N GLY A 17 6.21 -9.51 -21.42
CA GLY A 17 7.25 -9.14 -20.47
C GLY A 17 6.87 -9.55 -19.06
N PHE A 18 7.77 -9.33 -18.11
CA PHE A 18 7.42 -9.38 -16.69
C PHE A 18 7.84 -8.08 -16.01
N THR A 19 7.07 -7.72 -14.98
CA THR A 19 7.39 -6.63 -14.06
C THR A 19 7.54 -7.22 -12.67
N TRP A 20 8.67 -6.98 -12.03
CA TRP A 20 8.93 -7.36 -10.66
C TRP A 20 8.81 -6.16 -9.74
N PHE A 21 8.15 -6.37 -8.62
CA PHE A 21 7.99 -5.36 -7.57
C PHE A 21 8.70 -5.83 -6.31
N THR A 22 9.51 -4.96 -5.73
CA THR A 22 10.08 -5.16 -4.40
C THR A 22 9.50 -4.13 -3.45
N TRP A 23 9.39 -4.49 -2.17
CA TRP A 23 8.73 -3.68 -1.15
C TRP A 23 9.67 -3.48 0.04
N ASP A 24 9.67 -2.28 0.60
CA ASP A 24 10.26 -1.97 1.90
C ASP A 24 9.11 -1.73 2.88
N GLY A 25 8.87 -2.71 3.76
CA GLY A 25 7.65 -2.77 4.56
C GLY A 25 6.40 -2.77 3.67
N ASP A 26 5.59 -1.72 3.81
CA ASP A 26 4.36 -1.52 3.02
C ASP A 26 4.55 -0.59 1.81
N THR A 27 5.67 0.11 1.71
CA THR A 27 5.97 1.00 0.57
C THR A 27 6.64 0.25 -0.56
N LEU A 28 6.30 0.61 -1.81
CA LEU A 28 6.95 0.07 -2.99
C LEU A 28 8.41 0.56 -3.00
N ALA A 29 9.39 -0.34 -3.09
CA ALA A 29 10.80 0.05 -3.12
C ALA A 29 11.34 0.12 -4.54
N THR A 30 11.01 -0.89 -5.35
CA THR A 30 11.50 -0.99 -6.73
C THR A 30 10.44 -1.59 -7.64
N GLU A 31 10.38 -1.07 -8.86
CA GLU A 31 9.72 -1.67 -10.00
C GLU A 31 10.77 -1.99 -11.06
N CYS A 32 10.82 -3.23 -11.52
CA CYS A 32 11.78 -3.69 -12.51
C CYS A 32 11.05 -4.31 -13.68
N ARG A 33 11.21 -3.75 -14.87
CA ARG A 33 10.59 -4.17 -16.12
C ARG A 33 11.66 -4.80 -17.00
N ASP A 34 11.42 -6.00 -17.50
CA ASP A 34 12.45 -6.73 -18.26
C ASP A 34 12.48 -6.40 -19.76
N ARG A 35 11.37 -5.87 -20.32
CA ARG A 35 11.17 -5.85 -21.77
C ARG A 35 10.37 -4.64 -22.24
N GLU A 36 10.99 -3.46 -22.23
CA GLU A 36 10.51 -2.30 -23.01
C GLU A 36 11.20 -2.26 -24.39
N GLU A 37 10.68 -1.48 -25.35
CA GLU A 37 11.24 -1.34 -26.71
C GLU A 37 12.73 -0.93 -26.73
N ARG A 38 13.24 -0.39 -25.61
CA ARG A 38 14.61 0.11 -25.44
C ARG A 38 15.49 -0.78 -24.53
N GLY A 39 14.96 -1.87 -23.98
CA GLY A 39 15.60 -2.71 -22.96
C GLY A 39 14.78 -2.80 -21.67
N GLY A 40 15.27 -3.54 -20.68
CA GLY A 40 14.66 -3.53 -19.35
C GLY A 40 15.08 -2.30 -18.53
N SER A 41 14.21 -1.86 -17.61
CA SER A 41 14.44 -0.73 -16.73
C SER A 41 14.08 -1.05 -15.27
N THR A 42 14.77 -0.39 -14.34
CA THR A 42 14.56 -0.52 -12.90
C THR A 42 14.34 0.86 -12.31
N THR A 43 13.15 1.10 -11.77
CA THR A 43 12.78 2.32 -11.07
C THR A 43 12.78 2.08 -9.57
N HIS A 44 13.59 2.84 -8.86
CA HIS A 44 13.61 2.89 -7.40
C HIS A 44 12.76 4.06 -6.91
N TYR A 45 11.93 3.81 -5.91
CA TYR A 45 11.08 4.80 -5.28
C TYR A 45 11.54 5.06 -3.85
N VAL A 46 11.55 6.33 -3.44
CA VAL A 46 11.88 6.74 -2.08
C VAL A 46 10.72 7.54 -1.50
N PHE A 47 10.32 7.19 -0.29
CA PHE A 47 9.19 7.79 0.43
C PHE A 47 9.66 8.53 1.68
N GLU A 48 8.85 9.48 2.17
CA GLU A 48 9.09 10.05 3.49
C GLU A 48 8.96 8.95 4.56
N PRO A 49 9.86 8.91 5.56
CA PRO A 49 9.87 7.84 6.55
C PRO A 49 8.51 7.61 7.23
N GLY A 50 8.02 6.38 7.16
CA GLY A 50 6.75 6.01 7.79
C GLY A 50 5.52 6.61 7.10
N THR A 51 5.62 6.98 5.82
CA THR A 51 4.48 7.44 5.02
C THR A 51 4.46 6.80 3.63
N PHE A 52 3.41 7.11 2.85
CA PHE A 52 3.33 6.81 1.43
C PHE A 52 3.51 8.04 0.54
N ILE A 53 4.08 9.12 1.09
CA ILE A 53 4.38 10.33 0.31
C ILE A 53 5.71 10.10 -0.43
N PRO A 54 5.72 10.05 -1.77
CA PRO A 54 6.97 9.86 -2.49
C PRO A 54 7.77 11.15 -2.50
N VAL A 55 9.09 10.99 -2.44
CA VAL A 55 10.08 12.07 -2.40
C VAL A 55 10.84 12.13 -3.71
N THR A 56 11.32 10.98 -4.18
CA THR A 56 12.13 10.91 -5.41
C THR A 56 12.01 9.54 -6.06
N GLN A 57 12.28 9.49 -7.36
CA GLN A 57 12.54 8.26 -8.10
C GLN A 57 13.87 8.29 -8.82
N ALA A 58 14.46 7.12 -8.99
CA ALA A 58 15.70 6.91 -9.72
C ALA A 58 15.51 5.76 -10.72
N VAL A 59 15.76 6.01 -12.00
CA VAL A 59 15.63 5.04 -13.08
C VAL A 59 17.01 4.59 -13.53
N ILE A 60 17.16 3.28 -13.69
CA ILE A 60 18.33 2.61 -14.25
C ILE A 60 17.85 1.82 -15.47
N SER A 61 18.43 2.06 -16.64
CA SER A 61 18.12 1.38 -17.92
C SER A 61 18.73 -0.02 -17.98
N SER A 62 18.49 -0.82 -16.94
CA SER A 62 18.82 -2.24 -16.91
C SER A 62 17.86 -2.99 -15.99
N THR A 63 17.61 -4.27 -16.26
CA THR A 63 16.88 -5.16 -15.37
C THR A 63 17.72 -5.44 -14.11
N LEU A 64 17.06 -5.44 -12.95
CA LEU A 64 17.63 -5.88 -11.68
C LEU A 64 17.99 -7.37 -11.76
N GLU A 65 19.26 -7.67 -11.51
CA GLU A 65 19.74 -9.06 -11.47
C GLU A 65 19.52 -9.64 -10.06
N LEU A 66 18.54 -10.55 -9.94
CA LEU A 66 18.28 -11.22 -8.66
C LEU A 66 19.35 -12.27 -8.38
N MET A 67 19.78 -12.33 -7.12
CA MET A 67 20.70 -13.37 -6.66
C MET A 67 20.02 -14.75 -6.68
N PRO A 68 20.76 -15.82 -7.02
CA PRO A 68 20.22 -17.17 -6.92
C PRO A 68 19.93 -17.52 -5.46
N GLN A 69 18.88 -18.33 -5.23
CA GLN A 69 18.58 -18.83 -3.90
C GLN A 69 19.73 -19.72 -3.38
N PRO A 70 20.07 -19.64 -2.08
CA PRO A 70 21.04 -20.55 -1.49
C PRO A 70 20.54 -21.99 -1.58
N ILE A 71 21.44 -22.91 -1.89
CA ILE A 71 21.13 -24.34 -1.89
C ILE A 71 21.14 -24.83 -0.45
N TYR A 72 19.98 -25.15 0.09
CA TYR A 72 19.85 -25.76 1.41
C TYR A 72 20.16 -27.26 1.33
N GLY A 73 21.37 -27.65 1.74
CA GLY A 73 21.78 -29.05 1.93
C GLY A 73 21.61 -29.51 3.38
N GLU A 74 22.19 -30.67 3.73
CA GLU A 74 22.18 -31.18 5.11
C GLU A 74 22.80 -30.21 6.14
N HIS A 75 23.70 -29.33 5.69
CA HIS A 75 24.46 -28.39 6.53
C HIS A 75 24.46 -27.02 5.83
N TYR A 76 24.15 -25.96 6.56
CA TYR A 76 24.35 -24.60 6.07
C TYR A 76 25.85 -24.28 5.99
N SER A 77 26.30 -23.67 4.90
CA SER A 77 27.68 -23.21 4.72
C SER A 77 27.68 -21.77 4.23
N ILE A 78 28.15 -20.85 5.06
CA ILE A 78 28.26 -19.42 4.75
C ILE A 78 29.13 -19.18 3.51
N ASP A 79 30.14 -20.01 3.29
CA ASP A 79 31.02 -19.96 2.12
C ASP A 79 30.32 -20.42 0.83
N ARG A 80 29.11 -20.95 0.88
CA ARG A 80 28.35 -21.34 -0.33
C ARG A 80 27.11 -20.49 -0.54
N ASP A 81 26.83 -19.59 0.39
CA ASP A 81 25.67 -18.73 0.33
C ASP A 81 25.96 -17.56 -0.64
N PRO A 82 25.17 -17.44 -1.73
CA PRO A 82 25.31 -16.36 -2.70
C PRO A 82 25.22 -14.98 -2.05
N VAL A 83 24.39 -14.81 -1.01
CA VAL A 83 24.19 -13.52 -0.32
C VAL A 83 25.47 -13.04 0.35
N TRP A 84 26.19 -13.93 1.03
CA TRP A 84 27.42 -13.57 1.76
C TRP A 84 28.63 -13.32 0.85
N LYS A 85 28.62 -13.93 -0.33
CA LYS A 85 29.68 -13.78 -1.34
C LYS A 85 29.44 -12.63 -2.30
N HIS A 86 28.20 -12.21 -2.44
CA HIS A 86 27.83 -11.15 -3.37
C HIS A 86 28.41 -9.82 -2.89
N LYS A 87 29.14 -9.16 -3.79
CA LYS A 87 29.55 -7.77 -3.62
C LYS A 87 28.70 -6.95 -4.57
N PRO A 88 27.75 -6.15 -4.06
CA PRO A 88 26.92 -5.32 -4.92
C PRO A 88 27.81 -4.34 -5.67
N THR A 89 27.70 -4.33 -7.00
CA THR A 89 28.35 -3.33 -7.84
C THR A 89 27.37 -2.17 -8.03
N PRO A 90 27.73 -0.94 -7.60
CA PRO A 90 26.88 0.21 -7.85
C PRO A 90 26.72 0.41 -9.35
N ARG A 91 25.46 0.47 -9.82
CA ARG A 91 25.15 0.87 -11.19
C ARG A 91 24.90 2.38 -11.21
N PRO A 92 25.32 3.10 -12.27
CA PRO A 92 24.97 4.51 -12.41
C PRO A 92 23.45 4.65 -12.54
N ILE A 93 22.93 5.74 -12.01
CA ILE A 93 21.53 6.14 -12.20
C ILE A 93 21.48 6.90 -13.53
N ASP A 94 20.62 6.47 -14.44
CA ASP A 94 20.47 7.10 -15.75
C ASP A 94 19.59 8.35 -15.67
N ASN A 95 18.59 8.32 -14.80
CA ASN A 95 17.65 9.42 -14.64
C ASN A 95 17.13 9.52 -13.20
N PHE A 96 16.95 10.75 -12.73
CA PHE A 96 16.57 11.07 -11.36
C PHE A 96 15.53 12.19 -11.36
N ALA A 97 14.45 12.03 -10.60
CA ALA A 97 13.36 12.99 -10.54
C ALA A 97 12.74 13.12 -9.15
N TRP A 98 12.34 14.33 -8.78
CA TRP A 98 11.74 14.65 -7.48
C TRP A 98 10.24 14.83 -7.59
N TYR A 99 9.52 14.26 -6.63
CA TYR A 99 8.08 14.38 -6.55
C TYR A 99 7.67 15.70 -5.90
N GLN A 100 6.70 16.38 -6.51
CA GLN A 100 5.94 17.46 -5.91
C GLN A 100 4.53 16.95 -5.62
N SER A 101 4.20 16.81 -4.35
CA SER A 101 2.94 16.24 -3.89
C SER A 101 2.00 17.30 -3.33
N ASP A 102 0.69 17.02 -3.37
CA ASP A 102 -0.33 17.87 -2.74
C ASP A 102 -0.36 17.70 -1.19
N GLN A 103 -1.29 18.38 -0.51
CA GLN A 103 -1.42 18.26 0.95
C GLN A 103 -1.77 16.86 1.47
N LEU A 104 -2.21 15.95 0.59
CA LEU A 104 -2.51 14.56 0.92
C LEU A 104 -1.33 13.63 0.59
N GLY A 105 -0.24 14.14 0.01
CA GLY A 105 0.86 13.32 -0.46
C GLY A 105 0.61 12.68 -1.83
N THR A 106 -0.36 13.17 -2.60
CA THR A 106 -0.62 12.71 -3.96
C THR A 106 0.37 13.36 -4.92
N PRO A 107 1.12 12.60 -5.71
CA PRO A 107 2.03 13.13 -6.74
C PRO A 107 1.31 14.00 -7.78
N MET A 108 1.64 15.28 -7.83
CA MET A 108 1.12 16.24 -8.81
C MET A 108 2.10 16.47 -9.95
N GLU A 109 3.39 16.54 -9.64
CA GLU A 109 4.46 16.83 -10.61
C GLU A 109 5.73 16.03 -10.30
N LEU A 110 6.54 15.81 -11.33
CA LEU A 110 7.91 15.34 -11.25
C LEU A 110 8.81 16.37 -11.89
N THR A 111 9.87 16.73 -11.18
CA THR A 111 10.90 17.64 -11.65
C THR A 111 12.18 16.86 -11.91
N ASP A 112 12.86 17.12 -13.02
CA ASP A 112 14.15 16.50 -13.33
C ASP A 112 15.34 17.21 -12.64
N THR A 113 16.56 16.75 -12.95
CA THR A 113 17.83 17.28 -12.38
C THR A 113 18.14 18.72 -12.75
N ASP A 114 17.53 19.24 -13.82
CA ASP A 114 17.70 20.60 -14.28
C ASP A 114 16.65 21.55 -13.65
N GLY A 115 15.67 21.01 -12.93
CA GLY A 115 14.56 21.77 -12.35
C GLY A 115 13.36 21.89 -13.29
N ASP A 116 13.39 21.21 -14.44
CA ASP A 116 12.30 21.24 -15.41
C ASP A 116 11.23 20.19 -15.08
N ILE A 117 9.99 20.49 -15.43
CA ILE A 117 8.87 19.58 -15.20
C ILE A 117 8.92 18.46 -16.25
N SER A 118 9.21 17.25 -15.78
CA SER A 118 9.29 16.07 -16.63
C SER A 118 7.91 15.43 -16.82
N TRP A 119 7.11 15.35 -15.76
CA TRP A 119 5.76 14.79 -15.76
C TRP A 119 4.82 15.60 -14.84
N ARG A 120 3.54 15.71 -15.19
CA ARG A 120 2.50 16.38 -14.40
C ARG A 120 1.17 15.66 -14.54
N ALA A 121 0.35 15.67 -13.49
CA ALA A 121 -1.03 15.21 -13.55
C ALA A 121 -2.04 16.15 -12.91
N PHE A 122 -3.26 16.10 -13.44
CA PHE A 122 -4.44 16.76 -12.89
C PHE A 122 -5.44 15.70 -12.44
N TYR A 123 -5.82 15.75 -11.17
CA TYR A 123 -6.72 14.76 -10.56
C TYR A 123 -8.13 15.31 -10.39
N LYS A 124 -9.12 14.46 -10.64
CA LYS A 124 -10.47 14.60 -10.12
C LYS A 124 -10.51 14.17 -8.65
N ALA A 125 -11.57 14.54 -7.95
CA ALA A 125 -11.73 14.26 -6.51
C ALA A 125 -11.53 12.79 -6.12
N TRP A 126 -11.89 11.84 -7.00
CA TRP A 126 -11.81 10.39 -6.74
C TRP A 126 -10.61 9.71 -7.43
N GLY A 127 -9.58 10.46 -7.82
CA GLY A 127 -8.30 9.90 -8.27
C GLY A 127 -8.22 9.61 -9.77
N ALA A 128 -9.30 9.75 -10.54
CA ALA A 128 -9.23 9.76 -12.00
C ALA A 128 -8.38 10.95 -12.46
N ARG A 129 -7.45 10.75 -13.41
CA ARG A 129 -6.47 11.77 -13.77
C ARG A 129 -6.33 12.00 -15.27
N LYS A 130 -5.72 13.14 -15.60
CA LYS A 130 -5.15 13.46 -16.91
C LYS A 130 -3.66 13.77 -16.72
N GLU A 131 -2.81 13.20 -17.56
CA GLU A 131 -1.35 13.34 -17.48
C GLU A 131 -0.80 14.15 -18.64
N GLU A 132 0.31 14.81 -18.39
CA GLU A 132 1.13 15.55 -19.35
C GLU A 132 2.60 15.19 -19.12
N GLU A 133 3.28 14.76 -20.18
CA GLU A 133 4.69 14.34 -20.14
C GLU A 133 5.50 15.19 -21.12
N SER A 134 6.71 15.56 -20.72
CA SER A 134 7.66 16.22 -21.63
C SER A 134 8.28 15.20 -22.60
N GLU A 135 8.74 15.66 -23.77
CA GLU A 135 9.48 14.80 -24.72
C GLU A 135 10.74 14.20 -24.06
N LYS A 136 11.38 14.94 -23.16
CA LYS A 136 12.54 14.48 -22.37
C LYS A 136 12.15 13.33 -21.44
N ALA A 137 11.01 13.43 -20.75
CA ALA A 137 10.50 12.38 -19.88
C ALA A 137 10.18 11.10 -20.64
N ILE A 138 9.52 11.20 -21.79
CA ILE A 138 9.25 10.04 -22.66
C ILE A 138 10.56 9.38 -23.08
N ASN A 139 11.57 10.18 -23.43
CA ASN A 139 12.87 9.67 -23.84
C ASN A 139 13.72 9.09 -22.70
N GLN A 140 13.45 9.44 -21.45
CA GLN A 140 14.17 8.97 -20.26
C GLN A 140 13.36 7.95 -19.43
N GLU A 141 12.26 7.45 -19.98
CA GLU A 141 11.32 6.54 -19.29
C GLU A 141 10.86 7.08 -17.93
N THR A 142 10.79 8.40 -17.77
CA THR A 142 10.28 9.06 -16.56
C THR A 142 8.78 8.92 -16.51
N ARG A 143 8.29 7.84 -15.88
CA ARG A 143 6.86 7.60 -15.66
C ARG A 143 6.52 7.77 -14.18
N ASN A 144 5.22 7.86 -13.88
CA ASN A 144 4.73 7.86 -12.51
C ASN A 144 3.48 6.97 -12.34
N PRO A 145 3.65 5.73 -11.87
CA PRO A 145 2.53 4.83 -11.57
C PRO A 145 1.90 5.09 -10.19
N LEU A 146 2.48 5.94 -9.35
CA LEU A 146 1.93 6.24 -8.03
C LEU A 146 0.65 7.10 -8.17
N ARG A 147 -0.30 6.88 -7.26
CA ARG A 147 -1.61 7.57 -7.22
C ARG A 147 -1.81 8.18 -5.83
N PHE A 148 -3.03 8.11 -5.27
CA PHE A 148 -3.21 8.42 -3.85
C PHE A 148 -2.27 7.56 -3.00
N GLN A 149 -1.99 8.01 -1.77
CA GLN A 149 -1.14 7.27 -0.83
C GLN A 149 -1.46 5.77 -0.83
N GLY A 150 -0.42 4.94 -1.02
CA GLY A 150 -0.53 3.47 -1.04
C GLY A 150 -0.99 2.85 -2.37
N GLN A 151 -1.38 3.67 -3.34
CA GLN A 151 -1.93 3.19 -4.61
C GLN A 151 -0.89 3.19 -5.72
N TYR A 152 -0.84 2.07 -6.43
CA TYR A 152 -0.08 1.86 -7.66
C TYR A 152 -1.05 1.63 -8.83
N PHE A 153 -0.83 2.28 -9.96
CA PHE A 153 -1.67 2.08 -11.13
C PHE A 153 -1.25 0.88 -11.95
N ASP A 154 -2.20 -0.02 -12.12
CA ASP A 154 -2.11 -1.18 -12.99
C ASP A 154 -2.67 -0.81 -14.37
N ASP A 155 -1.80 -0.74 -15.36
CA ASP A 155 -2.13 -0.37 -16.72
C ASP A 155 -2.93 -1.45 -17.46
N GLU A 156 -2.79 -2.71 -17.08
CA GLU A 156 -3.55 -3.82 -17.69
C GLU A 156 -5.04 -3.74 -17.35
N THR A 157 -5.36 -3.37 -16.12
CA THR A 157 -6.74 -3.31 -15.63
C THR A 157 -7.32 -1.89 -15.62
N GLY A 158 -6.47 -0.87 -15.61
CA GLY A 158 -6.86 0.53 -15.36
C GLY A 158 -7.25 0.80 -13.90
N LEU A 159 -7.08 -0.18 -13.01
CA LEU A 159 -7.38 -0.06 -11.59
C LEU A 159 -6.15 0.38 -10.80
N HIS A 160 -6.38 0.82 -9.58
CA HIS A 160 -5.32 1.18 -8.65
C HIS A 160 -5.15 0.04 -7.64
N TYR A 161 -4.02 -0.66 -7.71
CA TYR A 161 -3.61 -1.62 -6.70
C TYR A 161 -3.30 -0.91 -5.38
N ASN A 162 -3.99 -1.29 -4.32
CA ASN A 162 -3.87 -0.72 -2.99
C ASN A 162 -3.69 -1.85 -1.96
N ARG A 163 -2.49 -2.45 -1.96
CA ARG A 163 -2.01 -3.56 -1.10
C ARG A 163 -2.97 -4.75 -0.93
N HIS A 164 -4.06 -4.55 -0.19
CA HIS A 164 -5.09 -5.54 0.10
C HIS A 164 -6.28 -5.52 -0.88
N ARG A 165 -6.47 -4.43 -1.64
CA ARG A 165 -7.64 -4.24 -2.52
C ARG A 165 -7.27 -3.53 -3.83
N TYR A 166 -8.13 -3.67 -4.83
CA TYR A 166 -8.10 -2.87 -6.04
C TYR A 166 -9.16 -1.77 -5.99
N TYR A 167 -8.76 -0.54 -6.27
CA TYR A 167 -9.58 0.66 -6.28
C TYR A 167 -9.89 1.08 -7.72
N ASP A 168 -11.16 1.39 -7.99
CA ASP A 168 -11.61 1.93 -9.27
C ASP A 168 -11.78 3.46 -9.16
N PRO A 169 -10.93 4.26 -9.82
CA PRO A 169 -11.03 5.72 -9.79
C PRO A 169 -12.25 6.28 -10.53
N VAL A 170 -12.88 5.50 -11.42
CA VAL A 170 -14.07 5.93 -12.18
C VAL A 170 -15.31 5.88 -11.30
N THR A 171 -15.48 4.80 -10.53
CA THR A 171 -16.63 4.64 -9.61
C THR A 171 -16.36 5.13 -8.18
N GLY A 172 -15.10 5.42 -7.85
CA GLY A 172 -14.69 5.99 -6.56
C GLY A 172 -14.75 5.01 -5.39
N ARG A 173 -14.52 3.72 -5.64
CA ARG A 173 -14.68 2.65 -4.63
C ARG A 173 -13.75 1.46 -4.88
N PHE A 174 -13.63 0.59 -3.89
CA PHE A 174 -12.99 -0.71 -4.08
C PHE A 174 -13.89 -1.67 -4.84
N ILE A 175 -13.28 -2.53 -5.64
CA ILE A 175 -14.00 -3.57 -6.40
C ILE A 175 -14.26 -4.84 -5.58
N SER A 176 -13.52 -5.03 -4.48
CA SER A 176 -13.67 -6.15 -3.55
C SER A 176 -14.14 -5.67 -2.17
N MET A 177 -14.79 -6.58 -1.43
CA MET A 177 -15.15 -6.33 -0.03
C MET A 177 -13.89 -6.17 0.83
N ASP A 178 -14.00 -5.33 1.86
CA ASP A 178 -12.95 -5.13 2.86
C ASP A 178 -12.59 -6.45 3.57
N PRO A 179 -11.31 -6.88 3.56
CA PRO A 179 -10.86 -8.08 4.29
C PRO A 179 -11.11 -8.03 5.80
N ILE A 180 -11.17 -6.83 6.38
CA ILE A 180 -11.49 -6.64 7.81
C ILE A 180 -13.00 -6.39 8.04
N GLY A 181 -13.82 -6.52 7.00
CA GLY A 181 -15.26 -6.37 7.06
C GLY A 181 -15.69 -4.99 7.56
N PHE A 182 -16.67 -4.96 8.47
CA PHE A 182 -17.22 -3.73 9.04
C PHE A 182 -16.28 -3.01 10.02
N ALA A 183 -15.08 -3.55 10.27
CA ALA A 183 -14.10 -2.86 11.10
C ALA A 183 -13.53 -1.61 10.42
N GLY A 184 -13.38 -1.63 9.09
CA GLY A 184 -12.90 -0.49 8.31
C GLY A 184 -13.96 0.60 8.16
N ASP A 185 -15.14 0.23 7.67
CA ASP A 185 -16.30 1.12 7.53
C ASP A 185 -17.61 0.33 7.45
N LEU A 186 -18.76 1.01 7.62
CA LEU A 186 -20.09 0.40 7.44
C LEU A 186 -20.33 -0.06 5.99
N ASN A 187 -19.69 0.59 5.03
CA ASN A 187 -19.72 0.18 3.63
C ASN A 187 -18.38 -0.45 3.24
N VAL A 188 -18.36 -1.78 3.12
CA VAL A 188 -17.18 -2.61 2.84
C VAL A 188 -16.50 -2.35 1.49
N TYR A 189 -17.10 -1.54 0.62
CA TYR A 189 -16.52 -1.13 -0.67
C TYR A 189 -15.99 0.31 -0.66
N THR A 190 -16.19 1.07 0.43
CA THR A 190 -15.81 2.49 0.47
C THR A 190 -14.30 2.66 0.52
N TYR A 191 -13.79 3.62 -0.26
CA TYR A 191 -12.42 4.11 -0.11
C TYR A 191 -12.29 4.97 1.15
N THR A 192 -12.82 6.19 1.09
CA THR A 192 -12.90 7.10 2.24
C THR A 192 -14.19 7.94 2.15
N PRO A 193 -14.71 8.48 3.27
CA PRO A 193 -15.90 9.33 3.25
C PRO A 193 -15.66 10.67 2.54
N ASN A 194 -14.42 11.16 2.52
CA ASN A 194 -14.02 12.35 1.79
C ASN A 194 -12.54 12.21 1.33
N PRO A 195 -12.28 11.98 0.03
CA PRO A 195 -10.93 11.76 -0.49
C PRO A 195 -10.05 13.01 -0.47
N ILE A 196 -10.62 14.19 -0.20
CA ILE A 196 -9.88 15.46 -0.04
C ILE A 196 -9.29 15.58 1.38
N GLN A 197 -9.83 14.84 2.35
CA GLN A 197 -9.46 14.94 3.77
C GLN A 197 -8.96 13.63 4.37
N TRP A 198 -9.09 12.51 3.66
CA TRP A 198 -8.76 11.19 4.17
C TRP A 198 -8.18 10.36 3.04
N SER A 199 -7.19 9.53 3.37
CA SER A 199 -6.63 8.51 2.48
C SER A 199 -6.79 7.13 3.11
N ASP A 200 -6.77 6.06 2.33
CA ASP A 200 -6.65 4.67 2.83
C ASP A 200 -5.43 4.01 2.18
N PRO A 201 -4.23 4.12 2.78
CA PRO A 201 -2.99 3.69 2.14
C PRO A 201 -2.75 2.18 2.13
N LEU A 202 -3.49 1.42 2.93
CA LEU A 202 -3.38 -0.04 2.96
C LEU A 202 -4.54 -0.71 2.24
N GLY A 203 -5.58 0.04 1.88
CA GLY A 203 -6.83 -0.53 1.40
C GLY A 203 -7.52 -1.32 2.50
N LEU A 204 -7.51 -0.83 3.75
CA LEU A 204 -8.18 -1.44 4.90
C LEU A 204 -8.97 -0.39 5.69
N ALA A 205 -8.40 0.80 5.87
CA ALA A 205 -9.00 1.82 6.71
C ALA A 205 -8.47 3.21 6.40
N ARG A 206 -9.38 4.18 6.47
CA ARG A 206 -9.03 5.58 6.29
C ARG A 206 -8.12 6.08 7.41
N VAL A 207 -7.14 6.89 7.04
CA VAL A 207 -6.29 7.69 7.92
C VAL A 207 -6.48 9.17 7.60
N PRO A 208 -6.33 10.07 8.58
CA PRO A 208 -6.31 11.50 8.32
C PRO A 208 -5.10 11.87 7.45
N PRO A 209 -5.05 13.10 6.91
CA PRO A 209 -3.93 13.56 6.11
C PRO A 209 -2.64 13.46 6.93
N PRO A 210 -1.50 13.22 6.27
CA PRO A 210 -0.20 13.25 6.94
C PRO A 210 -0.02 14.63 7.59
N ALA A 211 0.23 14.63 8.91
CA ALA A 211 0.59 15.83 9.64
C ALA A 211 2.12 15.91 9.72
N PRO A 212 2.74 17.10 9.69
CA PRO A 212 4.18 17.24 9.83
C PRO A 212 4.67 16.50 11.09
N GLY A 213 5.55 15.51 10.90
CA GLY A 213 6.12 14.70 11.98
C GLY A 213 5.23 13.60 12.56
N ARG A 214 4.11 13.24 11.91
CA ARG A 214 3.31 12.03 12.26
C ARG A 214 3.32 11.02 11.11
N PRO A 215 3.98 9.87 11.27
CA PRO A 215 3.97 8.82 10.25
C PRO A 215 2.55 8.26 10.04
N THR A 216 2.13 8.11 8.78
CA THR A 216 0.86 7.44 8.40
C THR A 216 0.93 5.91 8.55
N LEU A 217 2.14 5.35 8.58
CA LEU A 217 2.44 3.93 8.75
C LEU A 217 2.63 3.49 10.21
N GLU A 218 2.29 4.33 11.19
CA GLU A 218 2.23 3.83 12.58
C GLU A 218 1.22 2.69 12.60
N ASN A 219 1.76 1.47 12.69
CA ASN A 219 1.11 0.20 12.45
C ASN A 219 -0.17 0.11 13.26
N THR A 220 -1.25 0.62 12.67
CA THR A 220 -2.55 0.62 13.31
C THR A 220 -3.12 -0.79 13.21
N ALA A 221 -2.49 -1.76 12.52
CA ALA A 221 -2.86 -3.16 12.61
C ALA A 221 -2.76 -3.73 14.04
N GLY A 222 -1.88 -3.18 14.90
CA GLY A 222 -1.84 -3.53 16.33
C GLY A 222 -2.84 -2.74 17.20
N LYS A 223 -3.48 -1.71 16.64
CA LYS A 223 -4.44 -0.80 17.30
C LYS A 223 -5.76 -0.69 16.53
N PHE A 224 -6.02 -1.59 15.59
CA PHE A 224 -7.23 -1.60 14.81
C PHE A 224 -8.29 -2.27 15.67
N ILE A 225 -9.14 -1.46 16.26
CA ILE A 225 -10.25 -1.94 17.09
C ILE A 225 -11.52 -1.47 16.37
N PRO A 226 -12.37 -2.39 15.88
CA PRO A 226 -13.57 -2.03 15.14
C PRO A 226 -14.46 -1.12 15.99
N GLY A 227 -14.98 -0.04 15.42
CA GLY A 227 -15.96 0.78 16.12
C GLY A 227 -16.35 2.06 15.36
N PRO A 228 -17.63 2.46 15.42
CA PRO A 228 -18.11 3.69 14.81
C PRO A 228 -17.67 4.90 15.67
N GLY A 229 -16.41 5.33 15.58
CA GLY A 229 -16.02 6.65 16.08
C GLY A 229 -14.62 6.80 16.66
N SER A 230 -14.15 8.04 16.58
CA SER A 230 -12.84 8.54 17.04
C SER A 230 -12.82 8.84 18.54
N GLY A 231 -12.80 7.82 19.40
CA GLY A 231 -12.81 7.96 20.86
C GLY A 231 -11.71 7.14 21.53
N HIS A 232 -11.43 7.49 22.79
CA HIS A 232 -10.30 6.95 23.55
C HIS A 232 -10.66 5.62 24.22
N TYR A 233 -9.83 4.59 24.00
CA TYR A 233 -9.97 3.31 24.70
C TYR A 233 -9.54 3.44 26.17
N LYS A 234 -10.29 2.79 27.05
CA LYS A 234 -9.88 2.57 28.45
C LYS A 234 -9.76 1.07 28.70
N TYR A 235 -8.60 0.64 29.16
CA TYR A 235 -8.34 -0.74 29.57
C TYR A 235 -8.95 -0.96 30.96
N TRP A 236 -9.77 -2.01 31.09
CA TRP A 236 -10.42 -2.36 32.35
C TRP A 236 -9.79 -3.61 32.96
N PRO A 237 -9.06 -3.49 34.09
CA PRO A 237 -8.36 -4.61 34.71
C PRO A 237 -9.29 -5.72 35.21
N GLN A 238 -10.54 -5.38 35.56
CA GLN A 238 -11.49 -6.32 36.18
C GLN A 238 -12.08 -7.37 35.23
N CYS A 239 -12.05 -7.14 33.91
CA CYS A 239 -12.60 -8.04 32.89
C CYS A 239 -11.58 -8.37 31.78
N ASN A 240 -10.38 -7.77 31.83
CA ASN A 240 -9.39 -7.81 30.75
C ASN A 240 -9.99 -7.48 29.36
N CYS A 241 -10.92 -6.53 29.31
CA CYS A 241 -11.73 -6.22 28.12
C CYS A 241 -11.56 -4.75 27.67
N LYS A 242 -11.65 -4.50 26.36
CA LYS A 242 -11.55 -3.14 25.77
C LYS A 242 -12.95 -2.60 25.46
N GLY A 243 -13.39 -1.62 26.25
CA GLY A 243 -14.61 -0.83 25.96
C GLY A 243 -14.28 0.50 25.26
N TYR A 244 -15.28 1.12 24.64
CA TYR A 244 -15.14 2.42 23.97
C TYR A 244 -15.99 3.49 24.66
N LYS A 245 -15.41 4.69 24.85
CA LYS A 245 -16.13 5.87 25.34
C LYS A 245 -16.20 6.90 24.21
N ASP A 246 -17.42 7.31 23.85
CA ASP A 246 -17.59 8.31 22.81
C ASP A 246 -17.33 9.74 23.31
N LYS A 247 -17.33 10.70 22.38
CA LYS A 247 -17.12 12.13 22.70
C LYS A 247 -18.26 12.73 23.54
N GLY A 248 -19.44 12.10 23.57
CA GLY A 248 -20.58 12.46 24.43
C GLY A 248 -20.47 11.90 25.85
N GLY A 249 -19.51 11.02 26.09
CA GLY A 249 -19.27 10.39 27.38
C GLY A 249 -20.05 9.10 27.61
N ASP A 250 -20.81 8.65 26.62
CA ASP A 250 -21.52 7.36 26.66
C ASP A 250 -20.52 6.20 26.52
N ILE A 251 -20.85 5.09 27.18
CA ILE A 251 -20.02 3.88 27.23
C ILE A 251 -20.65 2.82 26.32
N TRP A 252 -19.80 2.21 25.50
CA TRP A 252 -20.16 1.15 24.57
C TRP A 252 -19.38 -0.12 24.91
N GLU A 253 -20.12 -1.20 25.13
CA GLU A 253 -19.60 -2.52 25.49
C GLU A 253 -19.86 -3.52 24.35
N PRO A 254 -18.91 -4.44 24.06
CA PRO A 254 -19.14 -5.51 23.08
C PRO A 254 -20.09 -6.54 23.69
N THR A 255 -21.20 -6.84 23.01
CA THR A 255 -22.08 -7.96 23.38
C THR A 255 -22.28 -8.92 22.23
N ASP A 256 -22.42 -10.20 22.54
CA ASP A 256 -22.84 -11.21 21.57
C ASP A 256 -24.33 -11.08 21.21
N HIS A 257 -24.79 -11.89 20.25
CA HIS A 257 -26.18 -11.93 19.78
C HIS A 257 -27.20 -12.32 20.88
N ASN A 258 -26.74 -12.84 22.01
CA ASN A 258 -27.57 -13.21 23.15
C ASN A 258 -27.56 -12.13 24.26
N GLY A 259 -26.89 -11.00 24.04
CA GLY A 259 -26.77 -9.92 25.02
C GLY A 259 -25.75 -10.20 26.12
N THR A 260 -24.86 -11.18 25.93
CA THR A 260 -23.80 -11.52 26.87
C THR A 260 -22.55 -10.69 26.57
N HIS A 261 -21.90 -10.20 27.62
CA HIS A 261 -20.71 -9.34 27.52
C HIS A 261 -19.52 -10.11 26.90
N ALA A 262 -18.92 -9.56 25.84
CA ALA A 262 -17.84 -10.19 25.07
C ALA A 262 -16.49 -9.46 25.29
N PRO A 263 -15.37 -10.19 25.46
CA PRO A 263 -14.07 -9.59 25.77
C PRO A 263 -13.39 -8.92 24.55
N HIS A 264 -13.87 -9.21 23.33
CA HIS A 264 -13.30 -8.69 22.09
C HIS A 264 -14.41 -8.44 21.05
N TRP A 265 -14.14 -7.55 20.09
CA TRP A 265 -15.10 -7.19 19.03
C TRP A 265 -15.33 -8.30 18.00
N ASP A 266 -14.48 -9.33 18.05
CA ASP A 266 -14.50 -10.47 17.17
C ASP A 266 -14.16 -11.71 18.00
N ARG A 267 -15.10 -12.64 18.12
CA ARG A 267 -14.89 -13.90 18.86
C ARG A 267 -14.59 -14.99 17.85
N GLN A 268 -13.32 -15.37 17.77
CA GLN A 268 -12.92 -16.55 17.02
C GLN A 268 -13.25 -17.79 17.84
N HIS A 269 -14.17 -18.62 17.34
CA HIS A 269 -14.52 -19.88 17.96
C HIS A 269 -13.43 -20.93 17.67
N PRO A 270 -13.26 -21.96 18.50
CA PRO A 270 -12.28 -23.03 18.28
C PRO A 270 -12.43 -23.77 16.94
N ASP A 271 -13.59 -23.65 16.30
CA ASP A 271 -13.91 -24.20 14.98
C ASP A 271 -13.57 -23.25 13.81
N GLY A 272 -12.95 -22.11 14.09
CA GLY A 272 -12.58 -21.10 13.08
C GLY A 272 -13.73 -20.20 12.64
N THR A 273 -14.92 -20.33 13.24
CA THR A 273 -16.05 -19.43 12.94
C THR A 273 -15.93 -18.10 13.69
N HIS A 274 -16.33 -17.01 13.05
CA HIS A 274 -16.35 -15.67 13.64
C HIS A 274 -17.80 -15.29 13.94
N THR A 275 -18.10 -14.89 15.18
CA THR A 275 -19.39 -14.28 15.51
C THR A 275 -19.25 -12.76 15.59
N PRO A 276 -20.03 -11.98 14.81
CA PRO A 276 -20.05 -10.53 14.94
C PRO A 276 -20.57 -10.15 16.33
N THR A 277 -19.82 -9.33 17.05
CA THR A 277 -20.31 -8.67 18.27
C THR A 277 -20.84 -7.28 17.93
N TYR A 278 -21.92 -6.88 18.59
CA TYR A 278 -22.58 -5.61 18.31
C TYR A 278 -22.31 -4.61 19.44
N PRO A 279 -22.10 -3.32 19.13
CA PRO A 279 -22.01 -2.26 20.13
C PRO A 279 -23.35 -2.10 20.83
N VAL A 280 -23.40 -2.31 22.16
CA VAL A 280 -24.59 -1.97 22.95
C VAL A 280 -24.27 -0.83 23.90
N LYS A 281 -25.15 0.18 23.93
CA LYS A 281 -25.05 1.34 24.81
C LYS A 281 -25.37 0.92 26.24
N THR A 282 -24.38 0.91 27.13
CA THR A 282 -24.66 0.83 28.57
C THR A 282 -24.96 2.24 29.07
N LYS A 283 -26.22 2.48 29.47
CA LYS A 283 -26.61 3.76 30.08
C LYS A 283 -25.75 3.96 31.33
N GLY A 284 -24.97 5.04 31.35
CA GLY A 284 -24.21 5.45 32.52
C GLY A 284 -25.13 5.51 33.74
N GLN A 285 -24.81 4.70 34.76
CA GLN A 285 -25.38 4.91 36.09
C GLN A 285 -24.92 6.29 36.57
N LYS A 286 -25.88 7.11 37.01
CA LYS A 286 -25.62 8.35 37.75
C LYS A 286 -24.91 8.06 39.06
#